data_AF-A0AAX4K185-F1
#
_entry.id   AF-A0AAX4K185-F1
#
_cell.length_a   1.000
_cell.length_b   1.000
_cell.length_c   1.000
_cell.angle_alpha   90.00
_cell.angle_beta   90.00
_cell.angle_gamma   90.00
#
_symmetry.space_group_name_H-M   'P 1'
#
loop_
_entity.id
_entity.type
_entity.pdbx_description
1 polymer ?
#
loop_
_entity_poly.entity_id
_entity_poly.type
_entity_poly.pdbx_seq_one_letter_code
_entity_poly.pdbx_strand_id
1 'polypeptide(L)'
;MYFATILPSLLLVILPLSVSSSPDPDPTPTEPSELDIRGYDYGHHQPKCYDFETRDPDTCKCYPEFDEPDSHYGGWGNNGHWKKQENSQVEAQHKGKGNEPHYEECVCPDYPNTKLKHSNGYYGGGYDSYQNGQWKRNGDYGHSKPKCVCKGEHQTYNPHTRKCECDEGYEPWNPNSHYKRGGKHGGGGHPDKLICKAPPTGSAVPGYKKKRSPSLHQAIKTREQDKRSLENLLGCKKDEEACESSGTWTCLTTNSLLWSCGGCPGQGIDCGAIPGVSEVKCENGLCLIESCQRGWTQIDEFNSEYNTSTTCISDTQKPFNKPWFVTQGN
;
A
#
# COMPACT_ATOMS: atom_id res chain seq x y z
N MET A 1 -31.21 65.51 -39.58
CA MET A 1 -32.06 64.59 -38.78
C MET A 1 -31.23 63.34 -38.54
N TYR A 2 -30.59 63.22 -37.37
CA TYR A 2 -31.07 62.48 -36.17
C TYR A 2 -31.03 60.94 -36.41
N PHE A 3 -30.40 60.06 -35.63
CA PHE A 3 -29.81 60.10 -34.28
C PHE A 3 -28.62 59.15 -34.19
N ALA A 4 -27.59 59.55 -33.43
CA ALA A 4 -26.59 58.67 -32.85
C ALA A 4 -27.17 58.04 -31.57
N THR A 5 -27.00 56.73 -31.39
CA THR A 5 -27.27 56.03 -30.13
C THR A 5 -26.02 55.29 -29.68
N ILE A 6 -25.36 55.89 -28.68
CA ILE A 6 -24.27 55.30 -27.89
C ILE A 6 -24.94 54.59 -26.70
N LEU A 7 -24.74 53.27 -26.60
CA LEU A 7 -25.10 52.47 -25.43
C LEU A 7 -23.82 52.28 -24.58
N PRO A 8 -23.79 52.73 -23.31
CA PRO A 8 -22.72 52.38 -22.40
C PRO A 8 -23.09 51.07 -21.69
N SER A 9 -22.38 49.99 -22.01
CA SER A 9 -22.49 48.74 -21.26
C SER A 9 -21.83 48.91 -19.90
N LEU A 10 -22.68 48.87 -18.88
CA LEU A 10 -22.41 48.92 -17.46
C LEU A 10 -21.38 47.85 -17.06
N LEU A 11 -20.20 48.30 -16.62
CA LEU A 11 -19.13 47.47 -16.08
C LEU A 11 -19.45 47.17 -14.61
N LEU A 12 -19.98 45.98 -14.32
CA LEU A 12 -20.13 45.45 -12.96
C LEU A 12 -18.76 44.90 -12.50
N VAL A 13 -18.01 45.73 -11.78
CA VAL A 13 -16.79 45.33 -11.07
C VAL A 13 -17.21 44.61 -9.80
N ILE A 14 -17.12 43.27 -9.80
CA ILE A 14 -17.20 42.45 -8.58
C ILE A 14 -15.76 42.25 -8.09
N LEU A 15 -15.40 42.93 -6.99
CA LEU A 15 -14.13 42.74 -6.29
C LEU A 15 -14.16 41.39 -5.54
N PRO A 16 -13.20 40.47 -5.76
CA PRO A 16 -13.02 39.32 -4.88
C PRO A 16 -12.38 39.79 -3.57
N LEU A 17 -13.02 39.45 -2.44
CA LEU A 17 -12.47 39.55 -1.10
C LEU A 17 -11.27 38.60 -1.00
N SER A 18 -10.07 39.16 -0.89
CA SER A 18 -8.83 38.42 -0.64
C SER A 18 -8.87 37.86 0.79
N VAL A 19 -9.09 36.55 0.91
CA VAL A 19 -8.82 35.81 2.14
C VAL A 19 -7.31 35.63 2.24
N SER A 20 -6.69 36.37 3.14
CA SER A 20 -5.29 36.25 3.52
C SER A 20 -5.12 34.97 4.36
N SER A 21 -4.79 33.85 3.72
CA SER A 21 -4.31 32.65 4.41
C SER A 21 -2.81 32.79 4.63
N SER A 22 -2.43 33.03 5.88
CA SER A 22 -1.04 32.95 6.33
C SER A 22 -0.49 31.55 6.07
N PRO A 23 0.76 31.39 5.58
CA PRO A 23 1.38 30.07 5.47
C PRO A 23 1.73 29.55 6.86
N ASP A 24 1.16 28.40 7.22
CA ASP A 24 1.56 27.62 8.40
C ASP A 24 3.02 27.14 8.25
N PRO A 25 3.79 27.10 9.34
CA PRO A 25 5.16 26.59 9.32
C PRO A 25 5.21 25.08 9.08
N ASP A 26 6.24 24.67 8.32
CA ASP A 26 6.60 23.29 7.98
C ASP A 26 6.43 22.29 9.14
N PRO A 27 5.72 21.16 8.94
CA PRO A 27 5.68 20.10 9.93
C PRO A 27 7.01 19.33 9.92
N THR A 28 7.73 19.44 11.02
CA THR A 28 8.89 18.61 11.37
C THR A 28 8.56 17.11 11.18
N PRO A 29 9.49 16.28 10.66
CA PRO A 29 9.24 14.85 10.45
C PRO A 29 8.86 14.17 11.77
N THR A 30 7.65 13.61 11.81
CA THR A 30 7.16 12.81 12.94
C THR A 30 7.77 11.42 12.85
N GLU A 31 8.55 11.03 13.86
CA GLU A 31 8.98 9.64 14.07
C GLU A 31 7.77 8.69 14.07
N PRO A 32 7.89 7.46 13.53
CA PRO A 32 6.80 6.50 13.57
C PRO A 32 6.46 6.17 15.02
N SER A 33 5.23 6.51 15.41
CA SER A 33 4.68 6.18 16.72
C SER A 33 4.56 4.67 16.87
N GLU A 34 5.01 4.22 18.04
CA GLU A 34 4.84 2.90 18.63
C GLU A 34 3.38 2.45 18.52
N LEU A 35 3.17 1.20 18.11
CA LEU A 35 1.87 0.58 17.90
C LEU A 35 1.04 0.61 19.21
N ASP A 36 0.12 1.57 19.29
CA ASP A 36 -0.82 1.74 20.41
C ASP A 36 -1.89 0.63 20.38
N ILE A 37 -1.56 -0.53 20.94
CA ILE A 37 -2.52 -1.61 21.21
C ILE A 37 -3.33 -1.18 22.44
N ARG A 38 -4.50 -0.57 22.19
CA ARG A 38 -5.47 -0.21 23.24
C ARG A 38 -5.98 -1.45 23.97
N GLY A 39 -5.38 -1.76 25.11
CA GLY A 39 -5.92 -2.65 26.13
C GLY A 39 -6.82 -1.86 27.09
N TYR A 40 -8.07 -2.28 27.23
CA TYR A 40 -9.01 -1.73 28.20
C TYR A 40 -8.54 -2.04 29.63
N ASP A 41 -8.23 -0.99 30.38
CA ASP A 41 -7.87 -1.03 31.80
C ASP A 41 -9.13 -1.19 32.66
N TYR A 42 -9.33 -2.40 33.19
CA TYR A 42 -10.15 -2.63 34.38
C TYR A 42 -9.59 -3.82 35.19
N GLY A 43 -8.62 -3.53 36.04
CA GLY A 43 -8.31 -4.30 37.26
C GLY A 43 -7.32 -5.45 37.12
N HIS A 44 -6.05 -5.19 37.48
CA HIS A 44 -5.00 -6.08 38.02
C HIS A 44 -4.85 -7.56 37.57
N HIS A 45 -5.42 -7.96 36.44
CA HIS A 45 -5.18 -9.26 35.83
C HIS A 45 -4.57 -9.01 34.45
N GLN A 46 -3.35 -9.51 34.23
CA GLN A 46 -2.77 -9.47 32.89
C GLN A 46 -3.71 -10.22 31.92
N PRO A 47 -3.78 -9.79 30.64
CA PRO A 47 -4.60 -10.46 29.65
C PRO A 47 -4.18 -11.93 29.57
N LYS A 48 -5.15 -12.81 29.76
CA LYS A 48 -4.91 -14.25 29.69
C LYS A 48 -4.83 -14.69 28.24
N CYS A 49 -3.91 -15.59 28.00
CA CYS A 49 -3.60 -16.13 26.68
C CYS A 49 -4.59 -17.25 26.29
N TYR A 50 -5.81 -16.85 25.92
CA TYR A 50 -6.87 -17.76 25.51
C TYR A 50 -6.92 -17.99 23.99
N ASP A 51 -6.42 -17.04 23.21
CA ASP A 51 -6.55 -17.04 21.74
C ASP A 51 -5.21 -17.23 21.02
N PHE A 52 -5.26 -17.78 19.81
CA PHE A 52 -4.09 -18.15 18.99
C PHE A 52 -3.13 -16.98 18.70
N GLU A 53 -3.63 -15.75 18.72
CA GLU A 53 -2.81 -14.55 18.49
C GLU A 53 -1.80 -14.33 19.62
N THR A 54 -2.13 -14.77 20.83
CA THR A 54 -1.33 -14.56 22.06
C THR A 54 -0.36 -15.70 22.38
N ARG A 55 -0.29 -16.74 21.54
CA ARG A 55 0.63 -17.87 21.67
C ARG A 55 1.75 -17.85 20.62
N ASP A 56 2.93 -18.29 21.04
CA ASP A 56 4.07 -18.61 20.20
C ASP A 56 3.83 -19.96 19.49
N PRO A 57 3.83 -20.02 18.15
CA PRO A 57 3.45 -21.22 17.41
C PRO A 57 4.51 -22.33 17.43
N ASP A 58 5.77 -21.99 17.73
CA ASP A 58 6.88 -22.94 17.74
C ASP A 58 7.06 -23.61 19.10
N THR A 59 6.54 -22.99 20.16
CA THR A 59 6.64 -23.49 21.54
C THR A 59 5.27 -23.79 22.14
N CYS A 60 4.20 -23.30 21.52
CA CYS A 60 2.81 -23.32 21.99
C CYS A 60 2.62 -22.66 23.37
N LYS A 61 3.61 -21.84 23.80
CA LYS A 61 3.60 -21.05 25.04
C LYS A 61 3.04 -19.66 24.80
N CYS A 62 2.54 -19.03 25.85
CA CYS A 62 2.08 -17.65 25.76
C CYS A 62 3.24 -16.66 25.63
N TYR A 63 3.01 -15.55 24.93
CA TYR A 63 4.00 -14.48 24.89
C TYR A 63 4.22 -13.90 26.31
N PRO A 64 5.42 -13.38 26.63
CA PRO A 64 5.76 -12.95 27.99
C PRO A 64 4.83 -11.91 28.62
N GLU A 65 4.12 -11.15 27.78
CA GLU A 65 3.14 -10.14 28.18
C GLU A 65 1.72 -10.70 28.45
N PHE A 66 1.50 -12.01 28.29
CA PHE A 66 0.24 -12.69 28.60
C PHE A 66 0.46 -13.85 29.57
N ASP A 67 -0.41 -13.94 30.58
CA ASP A 67 -0.37 -15.05 31.53
C ASP A 67 -0.93 -16.33 30.89
N GLU A 68 -0.18 -17.43 31.02
CA GLU A 68 -0.71 -18.77 30.75
C GLU A 68 -1.89 -19.01 31.72
N PRO A 69 -3.06 -19.44 31.23
CA PRO A 69 -4.15 -19.75 32.13
C PRO A 69 -3.71 -20.89 33.04
N ASP A 70 -3.70 -20.65 34.36
CA ASP A 70 -3.40 -21.67 35.36
C ASP A 70 -4.25 -22.92 35.10
N SER A 71 -3.61 -23.97 34.58
CA SER A 71 -4.24 -25.27 34.30
C SER A 71 -4.69 -25.98 35.59
N HIS A 72 -4.45 -25.37 36.75
CA HIS A 72 -4.68 -25.94 38.07
C HIS A 72 -6.11 -25.83 38.61
N TYR A 73 -7.04 -25.19 37.90
CA TYR A 73 -8.48 -25.28 38.22
C TYR A 73 -9.22 -26.39 37.44
N GLY A 74 -8.52 -27.51 37.22
CA GLY A 74 -9.15 -28.82 37.03
C GLY A 74 -9.73 -29.35 38.34
N GLY A 75 -10.69 -28.63 38.91
CA GLY A 75 -11.54 -29.12 39.98
C GLY A 75 -12.37 -30.29 39.45
N TRP A 76 -11.93 -31.50 39.74
CA TRP A 76 -12.72 -32.71 39.60
C TRP A 76 -14.04 -32.53 40.38
N GLY A 77 -15.15 -32.33 39.68
CA GLY A 77 -16.45 -32.22 40.32
C GLY A 77 -17.60 -31.81 39.39
N ASN A 78 -18.15 -32.80 38.67
CA ASN A 78 -19.51 -32.85 38.12
C ASN A 78 -19.93 -31.89 36.99
N ASN A 79 -20.17 -32.51 35.83
CA ASN A 79 -21.26 -32.26 34.86
C ASN A 79 -21.37 -30.86 34.22
N GLY A 80 -20.49 -30.59 33.24
CA GLY A 80 -20.75 -29.65 32.13
C GLY A 80 -20.88 -30.41 30.81
N HIS A 81 -22.11 -30.78 30.45
CA HIS A 81 -22.45 -31.46 29.20
C HIS A 81 -22.18 -30.60 27.95
N TRP A 82 -21.41 -31.13 27.00
CA TRP A 82 -21.79 -31.07 25.58
C TRP A 82 -21.97 -32.50 25.09
N LYS A 83 -23.23 -32.98 25.10
CA LYS A 83 -23.60 -34.29 24.55
C LYS A 83 -23.45 -34.27 23.03
N LYS A 84 -22.62 -35.18 22.49
CA LYS A 84 -22.96 -35.92 21.28
C LYS A 84 -23.08 -37.39 21.68
N GLN A 85 -24.23 -37.96 21.38
CA GLN A 85 -24.75 -39.22 21.88
C GLN A 85 -24.04 -40.43 21.23
N GLU A 86 -23.56 -41.35 22.10
CA GLU A 86 -23.55 -42.85 22.05
C GLU A 86 -23.29 -43.58 20.71
N ASN A 87 -22.54 -44.69 20.59
CA ASN A 87 -22.16 -45.83 21.44
C ASN A 87 -20.86 -46.44 20.81
N SER A 88 -19.98 -47.23 21.41
CA SER A 88 -20.13 -48.32 22.39
C SER A 88 -18.79 -48.70 23.07
N GLN A 89 -18.94 -49.24 24.28
CA GLN A 89 -17.99 -49.89 25.20
C GLN A 89 -16.87 -50.75 24.60
N VAL A 90 -15.67 -50.69 25.19
CA VAL A 90 -14.92 -51.84 25.78
C VAL A 90 -13.99 -51.30 26.88
N GLU A 91 -14.03 -51.93 28.05
CA GLU A 91 -13.11 -51.73 29.18
C GLU A 91 -11.69 -52.25 28.87
N ALA A 92 -10.66 -51.51 29.28
CA ALA A 92 -9.38 -52.11 29.67
C ALA A 92 -8.65 -51.23 30.68
N GLN A 93 -8.42 -51.78 31.86
CA GLN A 93 -7.53 -51.25 32.90
C GLN A 93 -6.09 -51.21 32.39
N HIS A 94 -5.37 -50.10 32.61
CA HIS A 94 -3.93 -50.14 32.82
C HIS A 94 -3.49 -49.06 33.81
N LYS A 95 -2.85 -49.51 34.89
CA LYS A 95 -2.11 -48.67 35.84
C LYS A 95 -0.78 -48.27 35.22
N GLY A 96 -0.45 -46.98 35.34
CA GLY A 96 0.89 -46.56 35.75
C GLY A 96 1.73 -45.79 34.74
N LYS A 97 2.16 -44.62 35.22
CA LYS A 97 3.42 -43.90 34.96
C LYS A 97 3.47 -42.95 33.76
N GLY A 98 3.78 -41.70 34.11
CA GLY A 98 4.27 -40.67 33.21
C GLY A 98 3.22 -39.59 32.97
N ASN A 99 3.29 -38.50 33.73
CA ASN A 99 2.73 -37.22 33.29
C ASN A 99 3.57 -36.77 32.08
N GLU A 100 3.28 -37.29 30.89
CA GLU A 100 3.67 -36.63 29.66
C GLU A 100 2.84 -35.35 29.57
N PRO A 101 3.45 -34.18 29.32
CA PRO A 101 2.69 -32.97 29.08
C PRO A 101 1.78 -33.25 27.87
N HIS A 102 0.47 -33.24 28.11
CA HIS A 102 -0.50 -33.18 27.04
C HIS A 102 -0.15 -31.94 26.22
N TYR A 103 0.39 -32.13 25.01
CA TYR A 103 0.48 -31.05 24.04
C TYR A 103 -0.96 -30.69 23.68
N GLU A 104 -1.53 -29.71 24.38
CA GLU A 104 -2.76 -29.04 23.98
C GLU A 104 -2.63 -28.71 22.50
N GLU A 105 -3.63 -29.15 21.73
CA GLU A 105 -3.61 -29.20 20.27
C GLU A 105 -3.11 -27.88 19.66
N CYS A 106 -1.89 -27.85 19.14
CA CYS A 106 -1.36 -26.67 18.46
C CYS A 106 -2.16 -26.48 17.15
N VAL A 107 -3.25 -25.73 17.15
CA VAL A 107 -4.01 -25.45 15.93
C VAL A 107 -3.29 -24.36 15.13
N CYS A 108 -3.10 -24.57 13.83
CA CYS A 108 -2.52 -23.54 12.97
C CYS A 108 -3.48 -22.33 12.85
N PRO A 109 -2.98 -21.08 12.99
CA PRO A 109 -3.82 -19.88 13.11
C PRO A 109 -4.65 -19.55 11.86
N ASP A 110 -4.23 -19.96 10.66
CA ASP A 110 -4.99 -19.76 9.41
C ASP A 110 -5.84 -20.98 9.05
N TYR A 111 -6.67 -21.44 9.99
CA TYR A 111 -7.67 -22.47 9.73
C TYR A 111 -8.86 -21.85 8.98
N PRO A 112 -9.40 -22.46 7.90
CA PRO A 112 -9.18 -23.83 7.43
C PRO A 112 -8.06 -24.01 6.40
N ASN A 113 -7.31 -22.96 6.03
CA ASN A 113 -6.31 -22.99 4.95
C ASN A 113 -5.02 -23.74 5.32
N THR A 114 -4.74 -23.93 6.60
CA THR A 114 -3.53 -24.61 7.08
C THR A 114 -3.83 -25.98 7.70
N LYS A 115 -2.82 -26.85 7.73
CA LYS A 115 -2.78 -28.10 8.49
C LYS A 115 -1.43 -28.22 9.19
N LEU A 116 -1.40 -28.83 10.38
CA LEU A 116 -0.16 -29.27 10.98
C LEU A 116 0.41 -30.42 10.15
N LYS A 117 1.67 -30.29 9.74
CA LYS A 117 2.45 -31.39 9.23
C LYS A 117 3.46 -31.77 10.30
N HIS A 118 3.21 -32.90 10.95
CA HIS A 118 4.28 -33.60 11.65
C HIS A 118 5.29 -34.01 10.59
N SER A 119 6.58 -33.75 10.84
CA SER A 119 7.61 -34.35 10.01
C SER A 119 7.35 -35.85 10.01
N ASN A 120 7.35 -36.46 8.82
CA ASN A 120 7.29 -37.92 8.71
C ASN A 120 8.64 -38.48 9.20
N GLY A 121 8.97 -38.27 10.47
CA GLY A 121 9.81 -39.19 11.20
C GLY A 121 9.05 -40.50 11.17
N TYR A 122 9.53 -41.42 10.34
CA TYR A 122 9.12 -42.81 10.39
C TYR A 122 9.04 -43.18 11.88
N TYR A 123 7.85 -43.58 12.37
CA TYR A 123 7.69 -44.16 13.70
C TYR A 123 8.39 -45.53 13.69
N GLY A 124 9.72 -45.52 13.54
CA GLY A 124 10.56 -46.66 13.83
C GLY A 124 10.53 -46.80 15.32
N GLY A 125 9.79 -47.79 15.82
CA GLY A 125 9.82 -48.18 17.23
C GLY A 125 11.27 -48.46 17.61
N GLY A 126 11.90 -47.51 18.29
CA GLY A 126 13.21 -47.70 18.91
C GLY A 126 13.05 -48.74 20.00
N TYR A 127 13.60 -49.93 19.79
CA TYR A 127 13.73 -50.91 20.87
C TYR A 127 14.84 -50.45 21.80
N ASP A 128 14.55 -50.41 23.09
CA ASP A 128 15.58 -50.15 24.10
C ASP A 128 16.57 -51.32 24.11
N SER A 129 17.84 -51.04 23.80
CA SER A 129 18.92 -52.04 23.84
C SER A 129 19.65 -51.95 25.18
N TYR A 130 19.60 -53.03 25.97
CA TYR A 130 20.34 -53.15 27.23
C TYR A 130 21.77 -53.65 26.96
N GLN A 131 22.76 -52.75 27.06
CA GLN A 131 24.18 -53.11 26.98
C GLN A 131 24.89 -52.68 28.27
N ASN A 132 25.66 -53.59 28.86
CA ASN A 132 26.51 -53.37 30.04
C ASN A 132 25.77 -52.85 31.28
N GLY A 133 24.62 -53.41 31.62
CA GLY A 133 23.93 -53.10 32.89
C GLY A 133 23.25 -51.72 32.94
N GLN A 134 23.25 -50.97 31.83
CA GLN A 134 22.61 -49.67 31.73
C GLN A 134 21.73 -49.60 30.47
N TRP A 135 20.51 -49.09 30.65
CA TRP A 135 19.65 -48.72 29.53
C TRP A 135 20.22 -47.47 28.86
N LYS A 136 20.66 -47.58 27.60
CA LYS A 136 21.07 -46.42 26.80
C LYS A 136 20.01 -46.18 25.72
N ARG A 137 19.31 -45.04 25.79
CA ARG A 137 18.51 -44.53 24.67
C ARG A 137 19.48 -44.07 23.57
N ASN A 138 19.73 -44.93 22.60
CA ASN A 138 20.46 -44.57 21.39
C ASN A 138 19.47 -43.99 20.39
N GLY A 139 19.41 -42.67 20.33
CA GLY A 139 18.60 -41.96 19.36
C GLY A 139 18.34 -40.55 19.81
N ASP A 140 19.23 -39.64 19.43
CA ASP A 140 18.91 -38.21 19.34
C ASP A 140 17.99 -38.03 18.12
N TYR A 141 16.78 -38.59 18.22
CA TYR A 141 15.72 -38.36 17.26
C TYR A 141 15.22 -36.95 17.55
N GLY A 142 15.89 -35.97 16.95
CA GLY A 142 15.45 -34.58 16.97
C GLY A 142 14.00 -34.51 16.53
N HIS A 143 13.09 -34.45 17.51
CA HIS A 143 11.67 -34.28 17.29
C HIS A 143 11.52 -32.94 16.57
N SER A 144 11.33 -33.02 15.25
CA SER A 144 11.12 -31.81 14.47
C SER A 144 9.78 -31.26 14.93
N LYS A 145 9.80 -30.03 15.43
CA LYS A 145 8.59 -29.32 15.83
C LYS A 145 7.57 -29.39 14.68
N PRO A 146 6.29 -29.65 14.98
CA PRO A 146 5.25 -29.71 13.95
C PRO A 146 5.21 -28.37 13.23
N LYS A 147 5.15 -28.39 11.89
CA LYS A 147 5.14 -27.17 11.07
C LYS A 147 3.76 -26.96 10.47
N CYS A 148 3.25 -25.73 10.53
CA CYS A 148 2.07 -25.34 9.78
C CYS A 148 2.38 -25.31 8.28
N VAL A 149 1.53 -25.97 7.49
CA VAL A 149 1.62 -25.98 6.02
C VAL A 149 0.27 -25.63 5.42
N CYS A 150 0.29 -24.87 4.32
CA CYS A 150 -0.92 -24.55 3.56
C CYS A 150 -1.50 -25.78 2.87
N LYS A 151 -2.83 -25.84 2.78
CA LYS A 151 -3.57 -26.94 2.14
C LYS A 151 -3.76 -26.75 0.64
N GLY A 152 -3.73 -25.51 0.14
CA GLY A 152 -3.91 -25.22 -1.29
C GLY A 152 -2.62 -25.39 -2.10
N GLU A 153 -2.78 -25.64 -3.40
CA GLU A 153 -1.67 -25.61 -4.36
C GLU A 153 -1.23 -24.17 -4.60
N HIS A 154 0.06 -23.98 -4.84
CA HIS A 154 0.68 -22.67 -5.04
C HIS A 154 0.48 -21.70 -3.87
N GLN A 155 0.58 -22.24 -2.66
CA GLN A 155 0.46 -21.49 -1.42
C GLN A 155 1.67 -21.72 -0.53
N THR A 156 2.18 -20.64 0.03
CA THR A 156 3.25 -20.65 1.02
C THR A 156 2.72 -20.08 2.34
N TYR A 157 3.01 -20.76 3.44
CA TYR A 157 2.65 -20.27 4.78
C TYR A 157 3.67 -19.21 5.19
N ASN A 158 3.20 -17.99 5.40
CA ASN A 158 4.04 -16.90 5.85
C ASN A 158 4.06 -16.89 7.39
N PRO A 159 5.22 -17.18 8.04
CA PRO A 159 5.28 -17.27 9.49
C PRO A 159 5.10 -15.92 10.17
N HIS A 160 5.37 -14.80 9.48
CA HIS A 160 5.21 -13.46 10.02
C HIS A 160 3.75 -13.01 10.01
N THR A 161 3.03 -13.22 8.90
CA THR A 161 1.63 -12.83 8.79
C THR A 161 0.66 -13.89 9.32
N ARG A 162 1.20 -15.09 9.62
CA ARG A 162 0.44 -16.25 10.10
C ARG A 162 -0.67 -16.67 9.15
N LYS A 163 -0.51 -16.42 7.84
CA LYS A 163 -1.50 -16.68 6.79
C LYS A 163 -0.86 -17.42 5.61
N CYS A 164 -1.69 -18.18 4.90
CA CYS A 164 -1.35 -18.71 3.59
C CYS A 164 -1.44 -17.60 2.54
N GLU A 165 -0.37 -17.42 1.80
CA GLU A 165 -0.27 -16.47 0.69
C GLU A 165 -0.03 -17.25 -0.61
N CYS A 166 -0.48 -16.70 -1.74
CA CYS A 166 -0.21 -17.32 -3.04
C CYS A 166 1.27 -17.15 -3.41
N ASP A 167 1.86 -18.17 -4.03
CA ASP A 167 3.23 -18.11 -4.52
C ASP A 167 3.40 -17.00 -5.59
N GLU A 168 4.63 -16.54 -5.79
CA GLU A 168 4.94 -15.51 -6.80
C GLU A 168 4.45 -15.95 -8.20
N GLY A 169 3.68 -15.08 -8.84
CA GLY A 169 3.04 -15.37 -10.13
C GLY A 169 1.66 -16.04 -10.03
N TYR A 170 1.09 -16.21 -8.85
CA TYR A 170 -0.29 -16.64 -8.64
C TYR A 170 -1.10 -15.56 -7.92
N GLU A 171 -2.36 -15.41 -8.30
CA GLU A 171 -3.27 -14.44 -7.69
C GLU A 171 -4.36 -15.14 -6.86
N PRO A 172 -4.77 -14.57 -5.71
CA PRO A 172 -5.88 -15.08 -4.93
C PRO A 172 -7.18 -14.94 -5.72
N TRP A 173 -7.81 -16.08 -5.99
CA TRP A 173 -9.05 -16.16 -6.75
C TRP A 173 -10.25 -16.25 -5.81
N ASN A 174 -11.05 -15.19 -5.76
CA ASN A 174 -12.28 -15.17 -4.98
C ASN A 174 -13.51 -15.48 -5.87
N PRO A 175 -14.14 -16.67 -5.75
CA PRO A 175 -15.31 -17.04 -6.54
C PRO A 175 -16.51 -16.10 -6.34
N ASN A 176 -16.62 -15.44 -5.18
CA ASN A 176 -17.76 -14.59 -4.84
C ASN A 176 -17.80 -13.25 -5.62
N SER A 177 -16.71 -12.87 -6.28
CA SER A 177 -16.71 -11.67 -7.13
C SER A 177 -17.51 -11.84 -8.44
N HIS A 178 -17.76 -13.08 -8.87
CA HIS A 178 -18.40 -13.37 -10.17
C HIS A 178 -19.89 -13.76 -10.10
N TYR A 179 -20.44 -14.03 -8.92
CA TYR A 179 -21.84 -14.41 -8.72
C TYR A 179 -22.67 -13.33 -8.02
N LYS A 180 -22.55 -12.06 -8.44
CA LYS A 180 -23.54 -11.03 -8.04
C LYS A 180 -24.74 -11.02 -8.99
N ARG A 181 -25.60 -12.04 -8.91
CA ARG A 181 -26.98 -11.95 -9.40
C ARG A 181 -27.91 -12.96 -8.70
N GLY A 182 -28.41 -12.58 -7.50
CA GLY A 182 -29.77 -12.96 -7.09
C GLY A 182 -29.98 -14.07 -6.05
N GLY A 183 -28.98 -14.51 -5.27
CA GLY A 183 -29.18 -15.57 -4.26
C GLY A 183 -29.13 -15.07 -2.82
N LYS A 184 -30.20 -15.29 -2.04
CA LYS A 184 -30.34 -15.03 -0.59
C LYS A 184 -29.08 -15.39 0.21
N HIS A 185 -28.48 -14.42 0.88
CA HIS A 185 -27.47 -14.63 1.92
C HIS A 185 -28.14 -15.07 3.22
N GLY A 186 -27.89 -16.30 3.66
CA GLY A 186 -28.44 -16.84 4.89
C GLY A 186 -27.81 -18.18 5.25
N GLY A 187 -26.55 -18.15 5.67
CA GLY A 187 -25.84 -19.30 6.22
C GLY A 187 -24.44 -18.89 6.63
N GLY A 188 -24.08 -19.10 7.89
CA GLY A 188 -22.81 -18.69 8.48
C GLY A 188 -21.63 -19.10 7.60
N GLY A 189 -20.99 -18.10 7.00
CA GLY A 189 -19.88 -18.31 6.10
C GLY A 189 -18.67 -18.77 6.89
N HIS A 190 -18.36 -20.07 6.82
CA HIS A 190 -17.00 -20.50 7.07
C HIS A 190 -16.09 -19.72 6.09
N PRO A 191 -14.95 -19.20 6.55
CA PRO A 191 -14.03 -18.49 5.68
C PRO A 191 -13.70 -19.37 4.48
N ASP A 192 -13.98 -18.84 3.29
CA ASP A 192 -13.80 -19.56 2.03
C ASP A 192 -12.32 -19.97 1.91
N LYS A 193 -12.09 -21.23 1.53
CA LYS A 193 -10.75 -21.77 1.27
C LYS A 193 -10.03 -20.86 0.26
N LEU A 194 -8.82 -20.40 0.59
CA LEU A 194 -7.99 -19.65 -0.33
C LEU A 194 -7.67 -20.52 -1.56
N ILE A 195 -7.94 -20.00 -2.77
CA ILE A 195 -7.63 -20.65 -4.04
C ILE A 195 -6.70 -19.71 -4.80
N CYS A 196 -5.51 -20.20 -5.17
CA CYS A 196 -4.55 -19.44 -5.98
C CYS A 196 -4.64 -19.91 -7.42
N LYS A 197 -4.75 -18.98 -8.38
CA LYS A 197 -4.77 -19.31 -9.82
C LYS A 197 -3.67 -18.55 -10.53
N ALA A 198 -3.09 -19.18 -11.55
CA ALA A 198 -2.20 -18.47 -12.45
C ALA A 198 -2.97 -17.30 -13.09
N PRO A 199 -2.34 -16.14 -13.31
CA PRO A 199 -2.94 -15.03 -14.02
C PRO A 199 -3.44 -15.54 -15.37
N PRO A 200 -4.60 -15.07 -15.85
CA PRO A 200 -5.16 -15.52 -17.11
C PRO A 200 -4.13 -15.27 -18.22
N THR A 201 -3.49 -16.35 -18.69
CA THR A 201 -2.63 -16.34 -19.86
C THR A 201 -3.49 -15.87 -21.01
N GLY A 202 -3.25 -14.63 -21.44
CA GLY A 202 -4.07 -13.94 -22.41
C GLY A 202 -4.20 -14.77 -23.69
N SER A 203 -5.28 -15.53 -23.79
CA SER A 203 -5.68 -16.16 -25.04
C SER A 203 -5.99 -15.03 -26.01
N ALA A 204 -5.15 -14.91 -27.04
CA ALA A 204 -5.28 -13.97 -28.12
C ALA A 204 -6.61 -14.23 -28.85
N VAL A 205 -7.66 -13.51 -28.46
CA VAL A 205 -8.90 -13.41 -29.24
C VAL A 205 -8.78 -12.16 -30.10
N PRO A 206 -8.78 -12.28 -31.44
CA PRO A 206 -8.78 -11.14 -32.35
C PRO A 206 -10.17 -10.50 -32.33
N GLY A 207 -10.31 -9.43 -31.58
CA GLY A 207 -11.55 -8.64 -31.52
C GLY A 207 -11.36 -7.51 -30.53
N TYR A 208 -11.18 -6.30 -31.05
CA TYR A 208 -11.08 -5.00 -30.38
C TYR A 208 -11.51 -5.00 -28.90
N LYS A 209 -10.61 -5.43 -28.01
CA LYS A 209 -10.75 -5.20 -26.58
C LYS A 209 -10.20 -3.81 -26.32
N LYS A 210 -11.03 -2.91 -25.77
CA LYS A 210 -10.55 -1.70 -25.12
C LYS A 210 -9.45 -2.11 -24.16
N LYS A 211 -8.20 -1.76 -24.47
CA LYS A 211 -7.06 -2.01 -23.58
C LYS A 211 -7.43 -1.37 -22.25
N ARG A 212 -7.56 -2.18 -21.19
CA ARG A 212 -7.68 -1.63 -19.84
C ARG A 212 -6.42 -0.82 -19.61
N SER A 213 -6.58 0.40 -19.11
CA SER A 213 -5.46 1.23 -18.69
C SER A 213 -4.59 0.40 -17.73
N PRO A 214 -3.26 0.39 -17.91
CA PRO A 214 -2.35 -0.30 -17.00
C PRO A 214 -2.59 0.19 -15.56
N SER A 215 -2.39 -0.70 -14.58
CA SER A 215 -2.44 -0.29 -13.17
C SER A 215 -1.36 0.74 -12.89
N LEU A 216 -1.58 1.61 -11.90
CA LEU A 216 -0.63 2.68 -11.53
C LEU A 216 0.79 2.14 -11.32
N HIS A 217 0.94 1.04 -10.57
CA HIS A 217 2.23 0.42 -10.31
C HIS A 217 2.91 -0.10 -11.59
N GLN A 218 2.14 -0.66 -12.52
CA GLN A 218 2.66 -1.10 -13.82
C GLN A 218 3.11 0.09 -14.68
N ALA A 219 2.38 1.20 -14.65
CA ALA A 219 2.74 2.42 -15.37
C ALA A 219 4.06 3.02 -14.84
N ILE A 220 4.24 3.08 -13.52
CA ILE A 220 5.47 3.58 -12.88
C ILE A 220 6.67 2.73 -13.32
N LYS A 221 6.59 1.41 -13.17
CA LYS A 221 7.68 0.48 -13.55
C LYS A 221 8.02 0.56 -15.05
N THR A 222 7.03 0.81 -15.90
CA THR A 222 7.24 0.97 -17.34
C THR A 222 7.99 2.27 -17.67
N ARG A 223 7.68 3.37 -16.96
CA ARG A 223 8.34 4.68 -17.16
C ARG A 223 9.80 4.67 -16.72
N GLU A 224 10.14 3.90 -15.69
CA GLU A 224 11.53 3.72 -15.24
C GLU A 224 12.40 3.02 -16.28
N GLN A 225 11.83 2.08 -17.05
CA GLN A 225 12.57 1.33 -18.08
C GLN A 225 12.69 2.09 -19.39
N ASP A 226 11.61 2.75 -19.82
CA ASP A 226 11.58 3.53 -21.04
C ASP A 226 10.62 4.71 -20.87
N LYS A 227 11.19 5.92 -20.93
CA LYS A 227 10.47 7.19 -20.78
C LYS A 227 9.30 7.32 -21.75
N ARG A 228 9.31 6.62 -22.90
CA ARG A 228 8.25 6.69 -23.93
C ARG A 228 7.33 5.47 -24.00
N SER A 229 7.62 4.42 -23.24
CA SER A 229 6.87 3.16 -23.34
C SER A 229 5.46 3.30 -22.78
N LEU A 230 5.27 4.15 -21.77
CA LEU A 230 3.97 4.42 -21.17
C LEU A 230 3.04 5.19 -22.13
N GLU A 231 3.59 6.16 -22.86
CA GLU A 231 2.92 6.96 -23.88
C GLU A 231 2.43 6.05 -25.01
N ASN A 232 3.30 5.16 -25.49
CA ASN A 232 2.94 4.16 -26.51
C ASN A 232 1.85 3.20 -26.01
N LEU A 233 1.88 2.84 -24.73
CA LEU A 233 0.90 1.93 -24.12
C LEU A 233 -0.48 2.59 -23.99
N LEU A 234 -0.52 3.86 -23.59
CA LEU A 234 -1.75 4.66 -23.46
C LEU A 234 -2.25 5.20 -24.82
N GLY A 235 -1.41 5.19 -25.84
CA GLY A 235 -1.74 5.70 -27.18
C GLY A 235 -1.68 7.23 -27.25
N CYS A 236 -0.79 7.86 -26.48
CA CYS A 236 -0.55 9.30 -26.56
C CYS A 236 0.07 9.66 -27.92
N LYS A 237 -0.24 10.87 -28.42
CA LYS A 237 0.39 11.40 -29.63
C LYS A 237 1.87 11.72 -29.39
N LYS A 238 2.62 11.98 -30.46
CA LYS A 238 4.07 12.22 -30.42
C LYS A 238 4.46 13.48 -29.61
N ASP A 239 3.53 14.41 -29.50
CA ASP A 239 3.58 15.70 -28.79
C ASP A 239 2.85 15.70 -27.45
N GLU A 240 2.28 14.56 -27.05
CA GLU A 240 1.62 14.36 -25.76
C GLU A 240 2.50 13.50 -24.84
N GLU A 241 2.46 13.77 -23.55
CA GLU A 241 3.14 13.01 -22.50
C GLU A 241 2.10 12.37 -21.58
N ALA A 242 2.41 11.17 -21.07
CA ALA A 242 1.55 10.49 -20.13
C ALA A 242 1.71 11.09 -18.73
N CYS A 243 0.65 11.73 -18.24
CA CYS A 243 0.65 12.41 -16.95
C CYS A 243 -0.37 11.79 -15.99
N GLU A 244 0.07 11.57 -14.76
CA GLU A 244 -0.81 11.13 -13.68
C GLU A 244 -1.54 12.34 -13.09
N SER A 245 -2.86 12.26 -13.01
CA SER A 245 -3.72 13.22 -12.33
C SER A 245 -4.75 12.46 -11.51
N SER A 246 -4.74 12.67 -10.20
CA SER A 246 -5.68 12.03 -9.25
C SER A 246 -5.73 10.49 -9.37
N GLY A 247 -4.58 9.84 -9.56
CA GLY A 247 -4.47 8.38 -9.68
C GLY A 247 -4.88 7.82 -11.05
N THR A 248 -5.14 8.68 -12.04
CA THR A 248 -5.46 8.28 -13.41
C THR A 248 -4.44 8.85 -14.39
N TRP A 249 -4.06 8.05 -15.39
CA TRP A 249 -3.13 8.47 -16.43
C TRP A 249 -3.89 9.06 -17.62
N THR A 250 -3.46 10.25 -18.05
CA THR A 250 -4.03 10.96 -19.19
C THR A 250 -2.90 11.50 -20.07
N CYS A 251 -3.13 11.56 -21.38
CA CYS A 251 -2.18 12.16 -22.32
C CYS A 251 -2.37 13.68 -22.31
N LEU A 252 -1.33 14.44 -21.97
CA LEU A 252 -1.35 15.91 -21.94
C LEU A 252 -0.29 16.49 -22.87
N THR A 253 -0.61 17.59 -23.54
CA THR A 253 0.32 18.29 -24.43
C THR A 253 1.23 19.23 -23.61
N THR A 254 2.36 18.72 -23.15
CA THR A 254 3.30 19.49 -22.30
C THR A 254 4.04 20.61 -23.03
N ASN A 255 3.95 20.64 -24.37
CA ASN A 255 4.65 21.62 -25.21
C ASN A 255 3.92 22.96 -25.38
N SER A 256 2.63 23.03 -25.05
CA SER A 256 1.79 24.21 -25.30
C SER A 256 0.90 24.62 -24.13
N LEU A 257 0.82 23.80 -23.08
CA LEU A 257 0.02 24.11 -21.89
C LEU A 257 0.77 25.08 -20.98
N LEU A 258 0.15 26.23 -20.71
CA LEU A 258 0.74 27.30 -19.90
C LEU A 258 1.03 26.88 -18.45
N TRP A 259 0.13 26.10 -17.85
CA TRP A 259 0.18 25.72 -16.42
C TRP A 259 0.99 24.44 -16.15
N SER A 260 1.53 23.82 -17.20
CA SER A 260 2.34 22.60 -17.13
C SER A 260 3.32 22.56 -18.30
N CYS A 261 4.03 23.66 -18.51
CA CYS A 261 4.94 23.79 -19.64
C CYS A 261 6.19 22.94 -19.40
N GLY A 262 6.55 22.12 -20.38
CA GLY A 262 7.75 21.28 -20.33
C GLY A 262 7.63 20.02 -19.46
N GLY A 263 6.46 19.73 -18.88
CA GLY A 263 6.26 18.50 -18.11
C GLY A 263 4.85 18.32 -17.58
N CYS A 264 4.63 17.21 -16.88
CA CYS A 264 3.35 16.91 -16.25
C CYS A 264 3.03 17.86 -15.08
N PRO A 265 1.77 17.94 -14.62
CA PRO A 265 1.40 18.80 -13.49
C PRO A 265 2.24 18.47 -12.25
N GLY A 266 2.87 19.48 -11.64
CA GLY A 266 3.82 19.34 -10.52
C GLY A 266 5.27 19.09 -10.93
N GLN A 267 5.54 18.76 -12.20
CA GLN A 267 6.89 18.67 -12.78
C GLN A 267 7.17 19.81 -13.77
N GLY A 268 6.16 20.19 -14.57
CA GLY A 268 6.21 21.31 -15.49
C GLY A 268 6.06 22.65 -14.78
N ILE A 269 6.41 23.72 -15.50
CA ILE A 269 6.43 25.09 -14.99
C ILE A 269 5.12 25.78 -15.39
N ASP A 270 4.50 26.48 -14.46
CA ASP A 270 3.39 27.37 -14.77
C ASP A 270 3.93 28.70 -15.28
N CYS A 271 3.95 28.86 -16.61
CA CYS A 271 4.43 30.08 -17.24
C CYS A 271 3.61 31.31 -16.84
N GLY A 272 2.34 31.14 -16.45
CA GLY A 272 1.48 32.22 -16.00
C GLY A 272 1.83 32.74 -14.61
N ALA A 273 2.59 31.96 -13.82
CA ALA A 273 3.03 32.33 -12.49
C ALA A 273 4.36 33.12 -12.48
N ILE A 274 4.99 33.33 -13.64
CA ILE A 274 6.27 34.06 -13.73
C ILE A 274 6.06 35.52 -13.30
N PRO A 275 6.83 36.04 -12.32
CA PRO A 275 6.68 37.40 -11.83
C PRO A 275 6.88 38.46 -12.91
N GLY A 276 5.98 39.45 -12.95
CA GLY A 276 6.09 40.59 -13.85
C GLY A 276 5.76 40.32 -15.31
N VAL A 277 5.31 39.12 -15.65
CA VAL A 277 4.86 38.77 -17.01
C VAL A 277 3.44 39.27 -17.26
N SER A 278 3.22 39.81 -18.46
CA SER A 278 1.91 40.22 -18.96
C SER A 278 1.37 39.22 -19.97
N GLU A 279 2.20 38.82 -20.94
CA GLU A 279 1.85 37.83 -21.95
C GLU A 279 2.99 36.81 -22.07
N VAL A 280 2.61 35.54 -22.12
CA VAL A 280 3.54 34.40 -22.18
C VAL A 280 2.89 33.27 -22.95
N LYS A 281 3.71 32.49 -23.62
CA LYS A 281 3.32 31.24 -24.28
C LYS A 281 4.25 30.11 -23.87
N CYS A 282 3.73 28.89 -23.88
CA CYS A 282 4.54 27.70 -23.81
C CYS A 282 4.83 27.23 -25.23
N GLU A 283 6.10 27.09 -25.60
CA GLU A 283 6.50 26.62 -26.92
C GLU A 283 7.65 25.61 -26.76
N ASN A 284 7.44 24.38 -27.25
CA ASN A 284 8.41 23.28 -27.13
C ASN A 284 8.85 23.00 -25.67
N GLY A 285 7.95 23.24 -24.71
CA GLY A 285 8.23 23.05 -23.29
C GLY A 285 9.08 24.15 -22.64
N LEU A 286 9.27 25.28 -23.34
CA LEU A 286 9.92 26.48 -22.82
C LEU A 286 8.89 27.60 -22.66
N CYS A 287 8.96 28.32 -21.55
CA CYS A 287 8.15 29.51 -21.35
C CYS A 287 8.77 30.69 -22.12
N LEU A 288 8.06 31.20 -23.12
CA LEU A 288 8.46 32.35 -23.91
C LEU A 288 7.63 33.57 -23.49
N ILE A 289 8.30 34.54 -22.88
CA ILE A 289 7.68 35.80 -22.45
C ILE A 289 7.56 36.72 -23.66
N GLU A 290 6.33 37.12 -24.01
CA GLU A 290 6.08 38.04 -25.13
C GLU A 290 6.05 39.50 -24.66
N SER A 291 5.53 39.75 -23.46
CA SER A 291 5.51 41.09 -22.87
C SER A 291 5.55 41.07 -21.34
N CYS A 292 6.22 42.06 -20.76
CA CYS A 292 6.25 42.30 -19.32
C CYS A 292 5.18 43.31 -18.90
N GLN A 293 4.74 43.24 -17.65
CA GLN A 293 3.85 44.21 -17.03
C GLN A 293 4.49 45.60 -16.98
N ARG A 294 3.66 46.64 -16.86
CA ARG A 294 4.14 48.03 -16.73
C ARG A 294 5.06 48.17 -15.50
N GLY A 295 6.22 48.79 -15.69
CA GLY A 295 7.25 48.94 -14.65
C GLY A 295 8.22 47.76 -14.56
N TRP A 296 8.14 46.83 -15.51
CA TRP A 296 9.09 45.73 -15.69
C TRP A 296 9.75 45.86 -17.06
N THR A 297 11.03 45.54 -17.13
CA THR A 297 11.78 45.47 -18.38
C THR A 297 12.11 44.02 -18.70
N GLN A 298 11.84 43.60 -19.94
CA GLN A 298 12.30 42.31 -20.46
C GLN A 298 13.82 42.35 -20.69
N ILE A 299 14.52 41.34 -20.21
CA ILE A 299 15.94 41.12 -20.47
C ILE A 299 16.14 39.72 -21.03
N ASP A 300 17.10 39.60 -21.94
CA ASP A 300 17.49 38.37 -22.61
C ASP A 300 18.53 37.62 -21.78
N GLU A 301 18.07 37.15 -20.61
CA GLU A 301 18.86 36.33 -19.69
C GLU A 301 18.09 35.05 -19.39
N PHE A 302 18.76 33.91 -19.61
CA PHE A 302 18.21 32.59 -19.35
C PHE A 302 17.97 32.40 -17.85
N ASN A 303 16.75 32.04 -17.48
CA ASN A 303 16.40 31.71 -16.10
C ASN A 303 16.10 30.23 -15.97
N SER A 304 16.97 29.53 -15.25
CA SER A 304 16.87 28.09 -15.03
C SER A 304 15.68 27.68 -14.15
N GLU A 305 15.16 28.57 -13.31
CA GLU A 305 14.01 28.29 -12.44
C GLU A 305 12.72 28.18 -13.24
N TYR A 306 12.53 29.07 -14.21
CA TYR A 306 11.31 29.11 -15.05
C TYR A 306 11.52 28.51 -16.44
N ASN A 307 12.74 28.06 -16.74
CA ASN A 307 13.14 27.54 -18.05
C ASN A 307 12.77 28.51 -19.19
N THR A 308 13.03 29.80 -18.98
CA THR A 308 12.75 30.88 -19.94
C THR A 308 14.05 31.39 -20.55
N SER A 309 14.01 31.80 -21.82
CA SER A 309 15.14 32.50 -22.47
C SER A 309 15.25 33.96 -22.05
N THR A 310 14.11 34.56 -21.70
CA THR A 310 14.01 35.96 -21.25
C THR A 310 13.37 36.03 -19.87
N THR A 311 13.62 37.10 -19.13
CA THR A 311 12.97 37.38 -17.85
C THR A 311 12.46 38.81 -17.78
N CYS A 312 11.45 39.04 -16.94
CA CYS A 312 11.01 40.38 -16.57
C CYS A 312 11.70 40.77 -15.28
N ILE A 313 12.41 41.91 -15.27
CA ILE A 313 12.95 42.51 -14.04
C ILE A 313 12.23 43.82 -13.75
N SER A 314 11.83 43.99 -12.49
CA SER A 314 11.23 45.23 -12.00
C SER A 314 12.22 46.39 -12.16
N ASP A 315 11.74 47.52 -12.67
CA ASP A 315 12.58 48.72 -12.86
C ASP A 315 13.19 49.22 -11.54
N THR A 316 12.59 48.87 -10.39
CA THR A 316 13.13 49.18 -9.04
C THR A 316 14.34 48.35 -8.65
N GLN A 317 14.51 47.15 -9.24
CA GLN A 317 15.61 46.25 -8.94
C GLN A 317 16.80 46.43 -9.89
N LYS A 318 16.65 47.21 -10.97
CA LYS A 318 17.80 47.57 -11.79
C LYS A 318 18.80 48.29 -10.89
N PRO A 319 20.03 47.74 -10.72
CA PRO A 319 21.06 48.46 -10.00
C PRO A 319 21.18 49.82 -10.64
N PHE A 320 21.05 50.88 -9.84
CA PHE A 320 21.09 52.28 -10.26
C PHE A 320 22.50 52.64 -10.77
N ASN A 321 22.98 51.98 -11.83
CA ASN A 321 24.25 52.24 -12.51
C ASN A 321 24.10 53.40 -13.50
N LYS A 322 23.30 54.41 -13.16
CA LYS A 322 23.38 55.71 -13.81
C LYS A 322 24.30 56.59 -12.96
N PRO A 323 25.56 56.84 -13.38
CA PRO A 323 26.29 57.98 -12.86
C PRO A 323 25.50 59.24 -13.26
N TRP A 324 24.76 59.80 -12.31
CA TRP A 324 23.98 61.02 -12.48
C TRP A 324 24.87 62.28 -12.49
N PHE A 325 26.19 62.12 -12.54
CA PHE A 325 27.10 63.23 -12.80
C PHE A 325 27.04 63.62 -14.28
N VAL A 326 26.00 64.37 -14.63
CA VAL A 326 26.13 65.41 -15.64
C VAL A 326 27.14 66.41 -15.08
N THR A 327 28.39 66.32 -15.54
CA THR A 327 29.34 67.42 -15.42
C THR A 327 28.71 68.63 -16.09
N GLN A 328 28.19 69.56 -15.29
CA GLN A 328 27.92 70.92 -15.77
C GLN A 328 29.27 71.55 -16.10
N GLY A 329 29.61 71.54 -17.39
CA GLY A 329 30.75 72.25 -17.94
C GLY A 329 30.28 73.49 -18.68
N ASN A 330 30.75 74.63 -18.18
CA ASN A 330 30.66 76.02 -18.66
C ASN A 330 29.37 76.80 -18.42
#